data_AF-A0A1R1PQV7-F1
#
_entry.id   AF-A0A1R1PQV7-F1
#
_cell.length_a   1.000
_cell.length_b   1.000
_cell.length_c   1.000
_cell.angle_alpha   90.00
_cell.angle_beta   90.00
_cell.angle_gamma   90.00
#
_symmetry.space_group_name_H-M   'P 1'
#
loop_
_entity.id
_entity.type
_entity.pdbx_description
1 polymer ?
#
loop_
_entity_poly.entity_id
_entity_poly.type
_entity_poly.pdbx_seq_one_letter_code
_entity_poly.pdbx_strand_id
1 'polypeptide(L)'
;MSVLIETSVGEIVIDLYVDEAAKLSLNFLKLCKVKYYNYCVFNLVKKNFIAQTGDPTCSGKGGECIYRVIDPQAQQFLRVETNNKLKHKIKGTVSMVVSKTQDTEGNKVNVVGSQFFITLQDELEYLDGDFPVFGQVVEGLDVIDKINEAICDEKGRPYRDIRIKHTVILEDPFPDPDGLQEPDKSPLPSKEILASIRIGEDEDLEQENQVDPEQLERLTKEKEAQAQALTLEMIGDLPFAEVAPPENILFVCKLNPVTRDEDLELIFSRFGEIKNCEIVRDKKTGDSLCYAFIEFASKEFCEEAYFKMENVLIDDRRIHVDFSQSVQKLHMGYMRERANQVSVGGDQKLEPRRQYRKYDEKGDKYSMVFDKSTLKSKNKYYMLFFSSFYYMLFFGAIVYSVVTDGLINELTI
;
A
#
# COMPACT_ATOMS: atom_id res chain seq x y z
N MET A 1 -11.52 30.86 -16.61
CA MET A 1 -11.80 31.21 -15.20
C MET A 1 -10.56 30.84 -14.43
N SER A 2 -9.81 31.82 -13.93
CA SER A 2 -8.40 31.60 -13.63
C SER A 2 -8.03 32.18 -12.27
N VAL A 3 -7.20 31.46 -11.52
CA VAL A 3 -6.66 31.87 -10.22
C VAL A 3 -5.15 31.86 -10.30
N LEU A 4 -4.54 32.97 -9.94
CA LEU A 4 -3.09 33.10 -9.76
C LEU A 4 -2.74 32.73 -8.32
N ILE A 5 -1.82 31.78 -8.17
CA ILE A 5 -1.25 31.38 -6.90
C ILE A 5 0.23 31.76 -6.90
N GLU A 6 0.59 32.69 -6.03
CA GLU A 6 1.98 33.03 -5.76
C GLU A 6 2.51 32.05 -4.71
N THR A 7 3.50 31.24 -5.09
CA THR A 7 4.20 30.34 -4.16
C THR A 7 5.59 30.86 -3.83
N SER A 8 6.27 30.28 -2.85
CA SER A 8 7.66 30.59 -2.54
C SER A 8 8.64 30.28 -3.67
N VAL A 9 8.28 29.37 -4.59
CA VAL A 9 9.13 28.91 -5.70
C VAL A 9 8.83 29.69 -6.99
N GLY A 10 7.64 30.25 -7.12
CA GLY A 10 7.19 31.02 -8.28
C GLY A 10 5.68 31.13 -8.39
N GLU A 11 5.20 31.67 -9.50
CA GLU A 11 3.78 31.92 -9.76
C GLU A 11 3.16 30.79 -10.60
N ILE A 12 1.93 30.42 -10.28
CA ILE A 12 1.17 29.37 -10.97
C ILE A 12 -0.21 29.91 -11.31
N VAL A 13 -0.63 29.77 -12.56
CA VAL A 13 -1.99 30.13 -13.01
C VAL A 13 -2.80 28.86 -13.24
N ILE A 14 -3.92 28.75 -12.54
CA ILE A 14 -4.83 27.60 -12.64
C ILE A 14 -6.13 28.03 -13.30
N ASP A 15 -6.47 27.39 -14.40
CA ASP A 15 -7.79 27.47 -15.04
C ASP A 15 -8.74 26.46 -14.41
N LEU A 16 -9.94 26.92 -14.04
CA LEU A 16 -10.97 26.14 -13.38
C LEU A 16 -12.05 25.70 -14.38
N TYR A 17 -12.45 24.42 -14.27
CA TYR A 17 -13.54 23.82 -15.03
C TYR A 17 -14.89 24.11 -14.38
N VAL A 18 -15.32 25.37 -14.46
CA VAL A 18 -16.53 25.89 -13.80
C VAL A 18 -17.81 25.18 -14.25
N ASP A 19 -17.91 24.82 -15.53
CA ASP A 19 -19.09 24.14 -16.10
C ASP A 19 -19.21 22.68 -15.63
N GLU A 20 -18.09 21.97 -15.55
CA GLU A 20 -18.05 20.55 -15.21
C GLU A 20 -18.02 20.31 -13.69
N ALA A 21 -17.31 21.18 -12.96
CA ALA A 21 -17.03 21.04 -11.54
C ALA A 21 -17.45 22.29 -10.75
N ALA A 22 -18.67 22.79 -10.96
CA ALA A 22 -19.17 24.04 -10.37
C ALA A 22 -19.06 24.09 -8.83
N LYS A 23 -19.46 23.02 -8.13
CA LYS A 23 -19.42 22.95 -6.66
C LYS A 23 -17.99 23.03 -6.11
N LEU A 24 -17.05 22.36 -6.78
CA LEU A 24 -15.64 22.33 -6.38
C LEU A 24 -14.96 23.67 -6.67
N SER A 25 -15.20 24.21 -7.87
CA SER A 25 -14.69 25.51 -8.30
C SER A 25 -15.19 26.63 -7.38
N LEU A 26 -16.47 26.61 -7.00
CA LEU A 26 -17.03 27.55 -6.04
C LEU A 26 -16.32 27.45 -4.68
N ASN A 27 -16.20 26.24 -4.12
CA ASN A 27 -15.51 26.04 -2.84
C ASN A 27 -14.07 26.59 -2.89
N PHE A 28 -13.32 26.24 -3.94
CA PHE A 28 -11.95 26.70 -4.14
C PHE A 28 -11.85 28.23 -4.28
N LEU A 29 -12.65 28.83 -5.17
CA LEU A 29 -12.65 30.29 -5.40
C LEU A 29 -12.99 31.07 -4.13
N LYS A 30 -13.99 30.63 -3.37
CA LYS A 30 -14.37 31.33 -2.13
C LYS A 30 -13.32 31.16 -1.02
N LEU A 31 -12.64 30.00 -0.94
CA LEU A 31 -11.49 29.82 -0.04
C LEU A 31 -10.31 30.72 -0.43
N CYS A 32 -10.03 30.89 -1.73
CA CYS A 32 -9.07 31.87 -2.22
C CYS A 32 -9.46 33.31 -1.86
N LYS A 33 -10.76 33.64 -1.91
CA LYS A 33 -11.27 34.98 -1.59
C LYS A 33 -11.08 35.32 -0.11
N VAL A 34 -11.34 34.36 0.78
CA VAL A 34 -11.10 34.49 2.24
C VAL A 34 -9.60 34.41 2.59
N LYS A 35 -8.71 34.24 1.60
CA LYS A 35 -7.27 34.07 1.81
C LYS A 35 -6.92 32.87 2.69
N TYR A 36 -7.76 31.84 2.67
CA TYR A 36 -7.60 30.64 3.49
C TYR A 36 -6.32 29.87 3.15
N TYR A 37 -5.90 29.90 1.88
CA TYR A 37 -4.69 29.21 1.41
C TYR A 37 -3.39 29.98 1.68
N ASN A 38 -3.44 31.21 2.19
CA ASN A 38 -2.22 31.97 2.46
C ASN A 38 -1.38 31.27 3.55
N TYR A 39 -0.08 31.18 3.30
CA TYR A 39 0.93 30.45 4.07
C TYR A 39 0.71 28.92 4.20
N CYS A 40 -0.24 28.34 3.47
CA CYS A 40 -0.38 26.88 3.41
C CYS A 40 0.87 26.26 2.80
N VAL A 41 1.38 25.21 3.45
CA VAL A 41 2.54 24.45 2.99
C VAL A 41 2.11 23.34 2.02
N PHE A 42 3.03 22.90 1.18
CA PHE A 42 2.92 21.61 0.52
C PHE A 42 3.31 20.51 1.52
N ASN A 43 2.31 19.81 2.05
CA ASN A 43 2.52 18.78 3.09
C ASN A 43 3.09 17.49 2.53
N LEU A 44 2.80 17.20 1.26
CA LEU A 44 3.23 15.99 0.57
C LEU A 44 3.59 16.34 -0.87
N VAL A 45 4.82 16.06 -1.26
CA VAL A 45 5.31 16.15 -2.63
C VAL A 45 5.94 14.80 -2.96
N LYS A 46 5.33 14.10 -3.91
CA LYS A 46 5.83 12.85 -4.43
C LYS A 46 6.31 13.04 -5.84
N LYS A 47 7.62 12.88 -6.02
CA LYS A 47 8.27 13.05 -7.32
C LYS A 47 7.57 12.19 -8.37
N ASN A 48 7.28 12.81 -9.51
CA ASN A 48 6.58 12.25 -10.66
C ASN A 48 5.18 11.71 -10.32
N PHE A 49 4.54 12.25 -9.28
CA PHE A 49 3.20 11.82 -8.92
C PHE A 49 2.29 13.01 -8.61
N ILE A 50 2.27 13.46 -7.36
CA ILE A 50 1.39 14.54 -6.91
C ILE A 50 2.08 15.46 -5.91
N ALA A 51 1.67 16.73 -5.92
CA ALA A 51 1.97 17.71 -4.89
C ALA A 51 0.66 18.12 -4.20
N GLN A 52 0.50 17.75 -2.93
CA GLN A 52 -0.70 18.00 -2.12
C GLN A 52 -0.52 19.22 -1.21
N THR A 53 -1.53 20.07 -1.17
CA THR A 53 -1.60 21.28 -0.35
C THR A 53 -3.05 21.58 0.08
N GLY A 54 -3.28 22.74 0.70
CA GLY A 54 -4.60 23.22 1.08
C GLY A 54 -5.03 22.87 2.51
N ASP A 55 -4.09 22.50 3.38
CA ASP A 55 -4.32 22.38 4.82
C ASP A 55 -3.64 23.52 5.58
N PRO A 56 -4.40 24.44 6.20
CA PRO A 56 -3.83 25.56 6.95
C PRO A 56 -3.15 25.12 8.25
N THR A 57 -3.49 23.94 8.78
CA THR A 57 -2.88 23.42 10.02
C THR A 57 -1.49 22.81 9.79
N CYS A 58 -1.06 22.69 8.53
CA CYS A 58 0.22 22.08 8.15
C CYS A 58 0.42 20.65 8.70
N SER A 59 -0.69 19.95 9.02
CA SER A 59 -0.67 18.61 9.63
C SER A 59 -0.91 17.49 8.60
N GLY A 60 -1.48 17.84 7.44
CA GLY A 60 -1.94 16.92 6.40
C GLY A 60 -3.31 16.30 6.68
N LYS A 61 -3.88 16.50 7.89
CA LYS A 61 -5.19 15.95 8.30
C LYS A 61 -6.27 17.01 8.44
N GLY A 62 -5.92 18.28 8.32
CA GLY A 62 -6.86 19.39 8.44
C GLY A 62 -7.53 19.74 7.13
N GLY A 63 -8.22 20.88 7.11
CA GLY A 63 -8.90 21.40 5.95
C GLY A 63 -10.41 21.26 6.03
N GLU A 64 -11.09 22.35 5.73
CA GLU A 64 -12.53 22.50 5.89
C GLU A 64 -13.09 23.16 4.62
N CYS A 65 -14.36 22.90 4.31
CA CYS A 65 -15.00 23.59 3.20
C CYS A 65 -15.39 25.03 3.57
N ILE A 66 -15.68 25.84 2.55
CA ILE A 66 -16.03 27.26 2.74
C ILE A 66 -17.20 27.48 3.71
N TYR A 67 -18.20 26.61 3.69
CA TYR A 67 -19.39 26.76 4.53
C TYR A 67 -19.06 26.68 6.01
N ARG A 68 -18.11 25.82 6.39
CA ARG A 68 -17.59 25.70 7.76
C ARG A 68 -16.82 26.95 8.21
N VAL A 69 -16.10 27.57 7.28
CA VAL A 69 -15.33 28.79 7.53
C VAL A 69 -16.28 29.98 7.75
N ILE A 70 -17.39 30.04 7.03
CA ILE A 70 -18.42 31.09 7.18
C ILE A 70 -19.26 30.86 8.45
N ASP A 71 -19.74 29.63 8.64
CA ASP A 71 -20.56 29.24 9.78
C ASP A 71 -19.95 28.04 10.52
N PRO A 72 -19.46 28.22 11.76
CA PRO A 72 -18.94 27.14 12.59
C PRO A 72 -19.94 26.01 12.87
N GLN A 73 -21.24 26.20 12.64
CA GLN A 73 -22.26 25.14 12.78
C GLN A 73 -22.52 24.38 11.48
N ALA A 74 -22.02 24.86 10.34
CA ALA A 74 -22.19 24.21 9.06
C ALA A 74 -21.34 22.94 8.91
N GLN A 75 -21.62 22.20 7.83
CA GLN A 75 -20.91 20.98 7.48
C GLN A 75 -19.43 21.26 7.23
N GLN A 76 -18.55 20.46 7.82
CA GLN A 76 -17.10 20.58 7.66
C GLN A 76 -16.62 20.21 6.25
N PHE A 77 -17.30 19.26 5.60
CA PHE A 77 -16.92 18.72 4.30
C PHE A 77 -18.10 18.75 3.32
N LEU A 78 -17.80 18.88 2.04
CA LEU A 78 -18.78 18.89 0.95
C LEU A 78 -18.91 17.51 0.33
N ARG A 79 -20.15 17.07 0.11
CA ARG A 79 -20.43 15.83 -0.63
C ARG A 79 -20.24 16.05 -2.12
N VAL A 80 -19.49 15.15 -2.75
CA VAL A 80 -19.14 15.26 -4.17
C VAL A 80 -19.36 13.92 -4.87
N GLU A 81 -19.90 14.01 -6.08
CA GLU A 81 -19.98 12.89 -7.00
C GLU A 81 -18.68 12.82 -7.80
N THR A 82 -18.04 11.65 -7.83
CA THR A 82 -16.72 11.48 -8.46
C THR A 82 -16.79 11.07 -9.93
N ASN A 83 -17.99 11.03 -10.52
CA ASN A 83 -18.21 10.75 -11.94
C ASN A 83 -17.84 11.97 -12.81
N ASN A 84 -16.56 12.29 -12.85
CA ASN A 84 -16.04 13.35 -13.71
C ASN A 84 -15.72 12.82 -15.10
N LYS A 85 -16.08 13.59 -16.13
CA LYS A 85 -15.64 13.35 -17.53
C LYS A 85 -14.16 13.67 -17.71
N LEU A 86 -13.64 14.54 -16.84
CA LEU A 86 -12.25 14.97 -16.79
C LEU A 86 -11.35 13.86 -16.27
N LYS A 87 -10.14 13.81 -16.85
CA LYS A 87 -9.14 12.77 -16.59
C LYS A 87 -7.78 13.40 -16.30
N HIS A 88 -6.96 12.72 -15.50
CA HIS A 88 -5.60 13.14 -15.13
C HIS A 88 -4.59 12.79 -16.23
N LYS A 89 -4.82 13.28 -17.46
CA LYS A 89 -3.98 12.95 -18.62
C LYS A 89 -2.70 13.78 -18.69
N ILE A 90 -2.76 15.02 -18.25
CA ILE A 90 -1.71 16.02 -18.46
C ILE A 90 -1.19 16.47 -17.11
N LYS A 91 0.12 16.67 -16.98
CA LYS A 91 0.74 17.27 -15.80
C LYS A 91 0.12 18.65 -15.54
N GLY A 92 0.05 19.02 -14.28
CA GLY A 92 -0.60 20.25 -13.87
C GLY A 92 -2.13 20.15 -13.80
N THR A 93 -2.72 18.97 -13.99
CA THR A 93 -4.14 18.75 -13.62
C THR A 93 -4.32 18.92 -12.12
N VAL A 94 -5.36 19.63 -11.69
CA VAL A 94 -5.66 19.98 -10.30
C VAL A 94 -6.95 19.29 -9.85
N SER A 95 -6.85 18.56 -8.75
CA SER A 95 -7.92 17.70 -8.23
C SER A 95 -8.06 17.83 -6.72
N MET A 96 -9.29 17.66 -6.23
CA MET A 96 -9.56 17.70 -4.79
C MET A 96 -9.19 16.38 -4.12
N VAL A 97 -8.65 16.46 -2.90
CA VAL A 97 -8.44 15.26 -2.07
C VAL A 97 -9.79 14.82 -1.52
N VAL A 98 -10.13 13.55 -1.74
CA VAL A 98 -11.39 12.96 -1.29
C VAL A 98 -11.17 12.14 -0.03
N SER A 99 -12.01 12.35 0.97
CA SER A 99 -12.13 11.49 2.14
C SER A 99 -13.43 10.70 2.06
N LYS A 100 -13.39 9.43 2.48
CA LYS A 100 -14.56 8.54 2.52
C LYS A 100 -15.17 8.60 3.93
N THR A 101 -16.38 9.15 4.05
CA THR A 101 -17.12 9.23 5.32
C THR A 101 -18.41 8.42 5.23
N GLN A 102 -18.94 7.96 6.36
CA GLN A 102 -20.22 7.25 6.40
C GLN A 102 -21.36 8.24 6.66
N ASP A 103 -22.45 8.10 5.90
CA ASP A 103 -23.66 8.86 6.17
C ASP A 103 -24.38 8.35 7.44
N THR A 104 -25.40 9.07 7.89
CA THR A 104 -26.28 8.66 8.99
C THR A 104 -26.97 7.31 8.71
N GLU A 105 -27.06 6.92 7.44
CA GLU A 105 -27.63 5.67 6.94
C GLU A 105 -26.57 4.56 6.73
N GLY A 106 -25.29 4.81 7.06
CA GLY A 106 -24.20 3.83 6.91
C GLY A 106 -23.63 3.70 5.50
N ASN A 107 -24.13 4.47 4.53
CA ASN A 107 -23.62 4.49 3.16
C ASN A 107 -22.28 5.22 3.09
N LYS A 108 -21.32 4.69 2.32
CA LYS A 108 -20.03 5.36 2.07
C LYS A 108 -20.26 6.54 1.13
N VAL A 109 -19.90 7.74 1.58
CA VAL A 109 -20.03 8.99 0.85
C VAL A 109 -18.65 9.62 0.68
N ASN A 110 -18.40 10.12 -0.53
CA ASN A 110 -17.19 10.87 -0.84
C ASN A 110 -17.38 12.32 -0.42
N VAL A 111 -16.46 12.82 0.41
CA VAL A 111 -16.48 14.20 0.91
C VAL A 111 -15.15 14.90 0.63
N VAL A 112 -15.22 16.21 0.39
CA VAL A 112 -14.07 17.07 0.11
C VAL A 112 -14.02 18.24 1.10
N GLY A 113 -12.80 18.69 1.45
CA GLY A 113 -12.58 19.85 2.31
C GLY A 113 -11.97 21.01 1.51
N SER A 114 -10.83 21.51 1.98
CA SER A 114 -9.99 22.51 1.30
C SER A 114 -8.75 21.92 0.63
N GLN A 115 -8.42 20.65 0.90
CA GLN A 115 -7.19 20.04 0.40
C GLN A 115 -7.32 19.67 -1.08
N PHE A 116 -6.29 20.01 -1.85
CA PHE A 116 -6.19 19.67 -3.26
C PHE A 116 -4.76 19.25 -3.60
N PHE A 117 -4.60 18.59 -4.72
CA PHE A 117 -3.29 18.23 -5.25
C PHE A 117 -3.15 18.60 -6.72
N ILE A 118 -1.91 18.80 -7.12
CA ILE A 118 -1.50 19.06 -8.49
C ILE A 118 -0.70 17.86 -8.97
N THR A 119 -1.02 17.37 -10.16
CA THR A 119 -0.31 16.26 -10.80
C THR A 119 1.05 16.72 -11.32
N LEU A 120 2.10 15.95 -11.05
CA LEU A 120 3.48 16.25 -11.44
C LEU A 120 3.96 15.43 -12.65
N GLN A 121 3.18 14.43 -13.06
CA GLN A 121 3.44 13.58 -14.21
C GLN A 121 2.17 13.47 -15.08
N ASP A 122 2.37 13.19 -16.36
CA ASP A 122 1.32 12.86 -17.32
C ASP A 122 0.75 11.44 -17.09
N GLU A 123 -0.44 11.19 -17.64
CA GLU A 123 -1.09 9.86 -17.73
C GLU A 123 -1.31 9.14 -16.39
N LEU A 124 -1.84 9.85 -15.39
CA LEU A 124 -2.20 9.28 -14.09
C LEU A 124 -3.65 8.75 -14.09
N GLU A 125 -3.97 7.89 -15.06
CA GLU A 125 -5.34 7.40 -15.32
C GLU A 125 -5.98 6.68 -14.13
N TYR A 126 -5.16 6.12 -13.24
CA TYR A 126 -5.63 5.40 -12.06
C TYR A 126 -6.21 6.32 -10.95
N LEU A 127 -6.00 7.65 -11.06
CA LEU A 127 -6.66 8.63 -10.19
C LEU A 127 -8.07 8.99 -10.70
N ASP A 128 -8.39 8.61 -11.93
CA ASP A 128 -9.68 8.95 -12.55
C ASP A 128 -10.82 8.22 -11.85
N GLY A 129 -11.90 8.96 -11.56
CA GLY A 129 -13.13 8.41 -10.96
C GLY A 129 -13.12 8.34 -9.43
N ASP A 130 -11.95 8.36 -8.78
CA ASP A 130 -11.84 8.51 -7.32
C ASP A 130 -11.60 9.97 -6.91
N PHE A 131 -10.81 10.72 -7.68
CA PHE A 131 -10.47 12.12 -7.40
C PHE A 131 -11.10 13.04 -8.44
N PRO A 132 -12.01 13.95 -8.04
CA PRO A 132 -12.66 14.84 -8.98
C PRO A 132 -11.74 15.99 -9.36
N VAL A 133 -11.37 16.02 -10.64
CA VAL A 133 -10.66 17.14 -11.28
C VAL A 133 -11.56 18.37 -11.31
N PHE A 134 -11.00 19.54 -10.99
CA PHE A 134 -11.73 20.82 -11.07
C PHE A 134 -10.93 21.93 -11.76
N GLY A 135 -9.66 21.72 -12.11
CA GLY A 135 -8.88 22.69 -12.85
C GLY A 135 -7.60 22.13 -13.47
N GLN A 136 -6.85 22.98 -14.15
CA GLN A 136 -5.58 22.68 -14.78
C GLN A 136 -4.65 23.91 -14.73
N VAL A 137 -3.37 23.67 -14.48
CA VAL A 137 -2.31 24.68 -14.57
C VAL A 137 -2.06 25.03 -16.04
N VAL A 138 -2.21 26.31 -16.38
CA VAL A 138 -1.97 26.84 -17.74
C VAL A 138 -0.62 27.52 -17.82
N GLU A 139 -0.23 28.27 -16.79
CA GLU A 139 1.07 28.94 -16.68
C GLU A 139 1.77 28.55 -15.37
N GLY A 140 3.10 28.53 -15.38
CA GLY A 140 3.90 28.11 -14.22
C GLY A 140 4.24 26.61 -14.20
N LEU A 141 4.23 25.94 -15.37
CA LEU A 141 4.65 24.53 -15.47
C LEU A 141 6.13 24.32 -15.06
N ASP A 142 6.96 25.34 -15.22
CA ASP A 142 8.35 25.37 -14.74
C ASP A 142 8.43 25.39 -13.20
N VAL A 143 7.49 26.07 -12.54
CA VAL A 143 7.34 26.05 -11.08
C VAL A 143 6.91 24.66 -10.62
N ILE A 144 5.99 24.00 -11.34
CA ILE A 144 5.60 22.61 -11.08
C ILE A 144 6.80 21.66 -11.17
N ASP A 145 7.68 21.84 -12.17
CA ASP A 145 8.91 21.05 -12.29
C ASP A 145 9.87 21.27 -11.12
N LYS A 146 10.04 22.52 -10.67
CA LYS A 146 10.84 22.83 -9.47
C LYS A 146 10.26 22.21 -8.20
N ILE A 147 8.93 22.20 -8.05
CA ILE A 147 8.25 21.50 -6.94
C ILE A 147 8.50 20.00 -7.05
N ASN A 148 8.48 19.43 -8.26
CA ASN A 148 8.72 18.01 -8.50
C ASN A 148 10.17 17.58 -8.17
N GLU A 149 11.14 18.47 -8.34
CA GLU A 149 12.54 18.25 -7.99
C GLU A 149 12.85 18.46 -6.51
N ALA A 150 11.90 18.96 -5.71
CA ALA A 150 12.10 19.25 -4.30
C ALA A 150 12.52 17.99 -3.52
N ILE A 151 13.56 18.13 -2.71
CA ILE A 151 14.05 17.06 -1.84
C ILE A 151 13.07 16.93 -0.67
N CYS A 152 12.52 15.73 -0.50
CA CYS A 152 11.50 15.42 0.51
C CYS A 152 12.01 14.40 1.53
N ASP A 153 11.43 14.43 2.73
CA ASP A 153 11.64 13.43 3.78
C ASP A 153 10.93 12.10 3.46
N GLU A 154 11.10 11.08 4.32
CA GLU A 154 10.47 9.76 4.16
C GLU A 154 8.93 9.81 4.12
N LYS A 155 8.33 10.87 4.66
CA LYS A 155 6.88 11.09 4.65
C LYS A 155 6.44 11.90 3.42
N GLY A 156 7.37 12.25 2.54
CA GLY A 156 7.15 13.06 1.36
C GLY A 156 6.97 14.55 1.65
N ARG A 157 7.33 15.05 2.84
CA ARG A 157 7.31 16.48 3.12
C ARG A 157 8.62 17.13 2.65
N PRO A 158 8.58 18.21 1.86
CA PRO A 158 9.80 18.92 1.43
C PRO A 158 10.67 19.37 2.60
N TYR A 159 11.99 19.25 2.48
CA TYR A 159 12.94 19.79 3.46
C TYR A 159 12.91 21.31 3.49
N ARG A 160 12.88 21.93 2.30
CA ARG A 160 12.60 23.35 2.11
C ARG A 160 11.09 23.52 1.97
N ASP A 161 10.46 24.16 2.95
CA ASP A 161 9.01 24.33 2.93
C ASP A 161 8.60 25.17 1.71
N ILE A 162 7.77 24.59 0.83
CA ILE A 162 7.14 25.30 -0.27
C ILE A 162 5.79 25.80 0.24
N ARG A 163 5.53 27.10 0.11
CA ARG A 163 4.33 27.75 0.69
C ARG A 163 3.59 28.57 -0.34
N ILE A 164 2.27 28.60 -0.23
CA ILE A 164 1.43 29.55 -0.94
C ILE A 164 1.54 30.90 -0.21
N LYS A 165 2.06 31.94 -0.86
CA LYS A 165 2.18 33.29 -0.29
C LYS A 165 0.85 34.02 -0.44
N HIS A 166 0.39 34.16 -1.67
CA HIS A 166 -0.84 34.88 -1.99
C HIS A 166 -1.66 34.16 -3.05
N THR A 167 -2.96 34.39 -3.00
CA THR A 167 -3.90 33.94 -4.03
C THR A 167 -4.65 35.15 -4.58
N VAL A 168 -4.68 35.27 -5.90
CA VAL A 168 -5.35 36.36 -6.62
C VAL A 168 -6.35 35.72 -7.59
N ILE A 169 -7.61 36.11 -7.45
CA ILE A 169 -8.69 35.64 -8.33
C ILE A 169 -8.74 36.60 -9.51
N LEU A 170 -8.50 36.09 -10.73
CA LEU A 170 -8.55 36.92 -11.94
C LEU A 170 -10.00 37.13 -12.39
N GLU A 171 -10.81 36.08 -12.28
CA GLU A 171 -12.22 36.10 -12.66
C GLU A 171 -13.04 35.17 -11.75
N ASP A 172 -14.10 35.69 -11.14
CA ASP A 172 -15.05 34.93 -10.31
C ASP A 172 -16.46 34.94 -10.95
N PRO A 173 -16.93 33.81 -11.49
CA PRO A 173 -18.26 33.72 -12.11
C PRO A 173 -19.38 33.45 -11.11
N PHE A 174 -19.08 33.18 -9.83
CA PHE A 174 -20.06 32.76 -8.85
C PHE A 174 -20.46 33.89 -7.89
N PRO A 175 -21.75 33.98 -7.51
CA PRO A 175 -22.15 34.88 -6.44
C PRO A 175 -21.50 34.47 -5.11
N ASP A 176 -21.22 35.45 -4.26
CA ASP A 176 -20.70 35.19 -2.92
C ASP A 176 -21.79 34.61 -2.02
N PRO A 177 -21.48 33.57 -1.22
CA PRO A 177 -22.42 33.08 -0.20
C PRO A 177 -22.61 34.10 0.93
N ASP A 178 -23.80 34.11 1.51
CA ASP A 178 -24.15 35.00 2.61
C ASP A 178 -23.19 34.81 3.81
N GLY A 179 -22.62 35.92 4.30
CA GLY A 179 -21.69 35.91 5.44
C GLY A 179 -20.20 35.80 5.06
N LEU A 180 -19.87 35.71 3.77
CA LEU A 180 -18.47 35.77 3.33
C LEU A 180 -17.89 37.17 3.58
N GLN A 181 -16.90 37.26 4.46
CA GLN A 181 -16.11 38.48 4.66
C GLN A 181 -14.74 38.31 4.01
N GLU A 182 -14.49 39.09 2.96
CA GLU A 182 -13.16 39.18 2.36
C GLU A 182 -12.27 40.05 3.27
N PRO A 183 -11.14 39.52 3.77
CA PRO A 183 -10.24 40.32 4.57
C PRO A 183 -9.52 41.34 3.67
N ASP A 184 -9.54 42.62 4.06
CA ASP A 184 -8.89 43.72 3.33
C ASP A 184 -7.38 43.51 3.10
N LYS A 185 -6.75 42.66 3.93
CA LYS A 185 -5.33 42.36 3.88
C LYS A 185 -5.10 40.87 4.08
N SER A 186 -4.10 40.35 3.39
CA SER A 186 -3.61 38.99 3.63
C SER A 186 -3.28 38.82 5.12
N PRO A 187 -3.83 37.79 5.79
CA PRO A 187 -3.57 37.58 7.21
C PRO A 187 -2.09 37.39 7.45
N LEU A 188 -1.58 37.98 8.54
CA LEU A 188 -0.20 37.75 8.96
C LEU A 188 -0.01 36.28 9.33
N PRO A 189 1.14 35.68 9.01
CA PRO A 189 1.42 34.29 9.36
C PRO A 189 1.33 34.12 10.88
N SER A 190 0.55 33.15 11.34
CA SER A 190 0.39 32.86 12.76
C SER A 190 1.70 32.29 13.35
N LYS A 191 1.88 32.42 14.67
CA LYS A 191 3.11 32.00 15.36
C LYS A 191 3.44 30.51 15.15
N GLU A 192 2.42 29.67 14.99
CA GLU A 192 2.56 28.24 14.71
C GLU A 192 3.09 27.97 13.29
N ILE A 193 2.64 28.76 12.31
CA ILE A 193 3.10 28.71 10.92
C ILE A 193 4.58 29.14 10.85
N LEU A 194 4.96 30.21 11.56
CA LEU A 194 6.35 30.66 11.65
C LEU A 194 7.26 29.67 12.39
N ALA A 195 6.74 28.96 13.39
CA ALA A 195 7.49 27.94 14.12
C ALA A 195 7.67 26.63 13.31
N SER A 196 6.86 26.41 12.27
CA SER A 196 6.92 25.23 11.42
C SER A 196 8.02 25.27 10.35
N ILE A 197 8.75 26.38 10.24
CA ILE A 197 9.82 26.60 9.25
C ILE A 197 10.98 25.65 9.59
N ARG A 198 11.09 24.56 8.83
CA ARG A 198 12.16 23.56 9.02
C ARG A 198 13.52 24.06 8.51
N ILE A 199 13.50 24.83 7.41
CA ILE A 199 14.66 25.47 6.76
C ILE A 199 14.11 26.77 6.14
N GLY A 200 14.70 27.92 6.47
CA GLY A 200 14.27 29.22 5.96
C GLY A 200 14.46 29.35 4.44
N GLU A 201 13.73 30.25 3.78
CA GLU A 201 13.89 30.53 2.33
C GLU A 201 15.35 30.89 1.96
N ASP A 202 16.17 31.31 2.94
CA ASP A 202 17.54 31.83 2.80
C ASP A 202 18.65 30.86 3.22
N GLU A 203 18.35 29.61 3.61
CA GLU A 203 19.37 28.62 3.95
C GLU A 203 19.75 27.78 2.71
N ASP A 204 20.88 28.11 2.11
CA ASP A 204 21.46 27.39 0.97
C ASP A 204 21.80 25.94 1.36
N LEU A 205 21.24 24.97 0.63
CA LEU A 205 21.63 23.56 0.76
C LEU A 205 23.01 23.36 0.09
N GLU A 206 24.09 23.49 0.86
CA GLU A 206 25.48 23.27 0.40
C GLU A 206 25.82 21.80 0.04
N GLN A 207 24.96 21.06 -0.68
CA GLN A 207 25.22 19.65 -1.01
C GLN A 207 25.04 19.26 -2.48
N GLU A 208 25.05 20.21 -3.42
CA GLU A 208 25.01 19.88 -4.85
C GLU A 208 26.35 19.40 -5.44
N ASN A 209 27.45 19.43 -4.68
CA ASN A 209 28.77 19.10 -5.22
C ASN A 209 29.41 17.91 -4.50
N GLN A 210 28.88 16.69 -4.70
CA GLN A 210 29.59 15.38 -4.70
C GLN A 210 28.62 14.22 -4.40
N VAL A 211 27.77 13.84 -5.35
CA VAL A 211 27.08 12.54 -5.29
C VAL A 211 27.40 11.76 -6.56
N ASP A 212 27.95 10.56 -6.40
CA ASP A 212 28.31 9.68 -7.52
C ASP A 212 27.06 9.35 -8.37
N PRO A 213 27.17 9.30 -9.70
CA PRO A 213 26.02 9.10 -10.60
C PRO A 213 25.28 7.78 -10.37
N GLU A 214 25.99 6.75 -9.90
CA GLU A 214 25.41 5.43 -9.62
C GLU A 214 24.50 5.45 -8.37
N GLN A 215 24.79 6.29 -7.38
CA GLN A 215 23.97 6.44 -6.18
C GLN A 215 22.67 7.21 -6.50
N LEU A 216 22.77 8.19 -7.41
CA LEU A 216 21.62 8.97 -7.85
C LEU A 216 20.57 8.08 -8.54
N GLU A 217 21.00 7.15 -9.40
CA GLU A 217 20.11 6.19 -10.07
C GLU A 217 19.40 5.22 -9.12
N ARG A 218 20.09 4.76 -8.07
CA ARG A 218 19.50 3.89 -7.04
C ARG A 218 18.43 4.65 -6.26
N LEU A 219 18.73 5.88 -5.84
CA LEU A 219 17.79 6.74 -5.14
C LEU A 219 16.59 7.11 -5.99
N THR A 220 16.76 7.39 -7.29
CA THR A 220 15.63 7.65 -8.19
C THR A 220 14.74 6.44 -8.33
N LYS A 221 15.31 5.24 -8.51
CA LYS A 221 14.52 3.99 -8.60
C LYS A 221 13.77 3.68 -7.30
N GLU A 222 14.40 3.86 -6.15
CA GLU A 222 13.75 3.69 -4.85
C GLU A 222 12.62 4.70 -4.65
N LYS A 223 12.83 5.96 -5.03
CA LYS A 223 11.79 7.00 -4.98
C LYS A 223 10.63 6.73 -5.94
N GLU A 224 10.91 6.23 -7.14
CA GLU A 224 9.89 5.82 -8.10
C GLU A 224 9.04 4.66 -7.57
N ALA A 225 9.68 3.65 -6.96
CA ALA A 225 8.96 2.58 -6.27
C ALA A 225 8.15 3.11 -5.07
N GLN A 226 8.74 4.05 -4.31
CA GLN A 226 8.16 4.93 -3.28
C GLN A 226 6.80 5.51 -3.68
N ALA A 227 6.83 6.23 -4.80
CA ALA A 227 5.67 6.90 -5.37
C ALA A 227 4.60 5.89 -5.78
N GLN A 228 4.99 4.85 -6.52
CA GLN A 228 4.09 3.80 -6.99
C GLN A 228 3.39 3.04 -5.86
N ALA A 229 4.08 2.76 -4.75
CA ALA A 229 3.49 2.04 -3.62
C ALA A 229 2.37 2.83 -2.94
N LEU A 230 2.55 4.14 -2.72
CA LEU A 230 1.50 4.98 -2.14
C LEU A 230 0.40 5.30 -3.14
N THR A 231 0.73 5.40 -4.42
CA THR A 231 -0.29 5.46 -5.47
C THR A 231 -1.28 4.29 -5.32
N LEU A 232 -0.77 3.07 -5.16
CA LEU A 232 -1.59 1.87 -4.95
C LEU A 232 -2.40 1.94 -3.64
N GLU A 233 -1.85 2.53 -2.58
CA GLU A 233 -2.54 2.77 -1.31
C GLU A 233 -3.71 3.77 -1.47
N MET A 234 -3.49 4.87 -2.20
CA MET A 234 -4.50 5.92 -2.41
C MET A 234 -5.70 5.46 -3.25
N ILE A 235 -5.49 4.55 -4.21
CA ILE A 235 -6.56 3.95 -5.02
C ILE A 235 -7.37 2.94 -4.16
N GLY A 236 -6.87 2.54 -2.99
CA GLY A 236 -7.55 1.63 -2.08
C GLY A 236 -7.74 0.21 -2.64
N ASP A 237 -6.98 -0.13 -3.69
CA ASP A 237 -7.14 -1.35 -4.49
C ASP A 237 -6.06 -2.38 -4.15
N LEU A 238 -5.98 -2.73 -2.86
CA LEU A 238 -5.15 -3.81 -2.37
C LEU A 238 -6.00 -5.06 -2.08
N PRO A 239 -5.97 -6.10 -2.94
CA PRO A 239 -5.97 -7.46 -2.44
C PRO A 239 -4.54 -7.77 -1.96
N PHE A 240 -4.29 -7.58 -0.66
CA PHE A 240 -3.10 -8.06 0.08
C PHE A 240 -1.78 -8.09 -0.71
N ALA A 241 -1.11 -6.95 -0.88
CA ALA A 241 0.29 -6.88 -1.29
C ALA A 241 1.27 -7.10 -0.11
N GLU A 242 0.86 -7.90 0.87
CA GLU A 242 1.74 -8.45 1.92
C GLU A 242 1.86 -9.98 1.80
N VAL A 243 1.87 -10.52 0.58
CA VAL A 243 2.46 -11.85 0.41
C VAL A 243 3.95 -11.63 0.33
N ALA A 244 4.58 -11.57 1.52
CA ALA A 244 6.01 -11.72 1.66
C ALA A 244 6.47 -12.88 0.75
N PRO A 245 7.59 -12.74 0.04
CA PRO A 245 8.13 -13.86 -0.73
C PRO A 245 8.19 -15.08 0.21
N PRO A 246 7.74 -16.26 -0.22
CA PRO A 246 7.70 -17.43 0.65
C PRO A 246 9.12 -17.67 1.19
N GLU A 247 9.32 -17.41 2.48
CA GLU A 247 10.63 -17.49 3.15
C GLU A 247 11.17 -18.93 3.22
N ASN A 248 10.36 -19.90 2.78
CA ASN A 248 10.66 -21.33 2.79
C ASN A 248 11.33 -21.81 1.48
N ILE A 249 11.71 -20.91 0.57
CA ILE A 249 12.34 -21.27 -0.71
C ILE A 249 13.81 -20.82 -0.72
N LEU A 250 14.71 -21.79 -0.92
CA LEU A 250 16.12 -21.55 -1.19
C LEU A 250 16.41 -21.58 -2.69
N PHE A 251 17.30 -20.67 -3.10
CA PHE A 251 17.95 -20.65 -4.39
C PHE A 251 19.35 -21.25 -4.24
N VAL A 252 19.66 -22.28 -5.02
CA VAL A 252 20.98 -22.91 -5.06
C VAL A 252 21.58 -22.69 -6.44
N CYS A 253 22.78 -22.13 -6.52
CA CYS A 253 23.47 -21.87 -7.79
C CYS A 253 24.91 -22.40 -7.80
N LYS A 254 25.56 -22.29 -8.96
CA LYS A 254 26.90 -22.84 -9.25
C LYS A 254 26.95 -24.38 -9.17
N LEU A 255 25.83 -25.03 -9.43
CA LEU A 255 25.75 -26.48 -9.48
C LEU A 255 26.60 -27.04 -10.63
N ASN A 256 26.98 -28.31 -10.53
CA ASN A 256 27.56 -29.03 -11.64
C ASN A 256 26.43 -29.38 -12.64
N PRO A 257 26.62 -29.18 -13.97
CA PRO A 257 25.62 -29.58 -14.96
C PRO A 257 25.23 -31.07 -14.90
N VAL A 258 26.07 -31.92 -14.29
CA VAL A 258 25.82 -33.36 -14.12
C VAL A 258 24.89 -33.67 -12.93
N THR A 259 24.80 -32.77 -11.95
CA THR A 259 24.01 -32.96 -10.72
C THR A 259 22.51 -33.06 -11.06
N ARG A 260 21.82 -34.05 -10.47
CA ARG A 260 20.38 -34.27 -10.65
C ARG A 260 19.58 -33.75 -9.47
N ASP A 261 18.29 -33.59 -9.70
CA ASP A 261 17.27 -33.23 -8.72
C ASP A 261 17.24 -34.22 -7.54
N GLU A 262 17.34 -35.52 -7.83
CA GLU A 262 17.43 -36.60 -6.82
C GLU A 262 18.64 -36.43 -5.88
N ASP A 263 19.79 -35.98 -6.40
CA ASP A 263 21.01 -35.80 -5.62
C ASP A 263 20.87 -34.61 -4.65
N LEU A 264 20.24 -33.52 -5.10
CA LEU A 264 19.98 -32.36 -4.26
C LEU A 264 18.92 -32.65 -3.21
N GLU A 265 17.87 -33.39 -3.55
CA GLU A 265 16.86 -33.82 -2.59
C GLU A 265 17.51 -34.68 -1.48
N LEU A 266 18.39 -35.62 -1.85
CA LEU A 266 19.10 -36.44 -0.87
C LEU A 266 19.98 -35.60 0.07
N ILE A 267 20.73 -34.64 -0.46
CA ILE A 267 21.63 -33.78 0.32
C ILE A 267 20.86 -32.86 1.26
N PHE A 268 19.79 -32.22 0.76
CA PHE A 268 19.02 -31.23 1.53
C PHE A 268 17.96 -31.86 2.45
N SER A 269 17.54 -33.11 2.21
CA SER A 269 16.59 -33.85 3.06
C SER A 269 17.10 -34.07 4.49
N ARG A 270 18.41 -33.92 4.71
CA ARG A 270 19.03 -34.02 6.04
C ARG A 270 18.60 -32.90 6.99
N PHE A 271 18.21 -31.74 6.46
CA PHE A 271 17.85 -30.57 7.27
C PHE A 271 16.35 -30.52 7.55
N GLY A 272 15.51 -31.06 6.67
CA GLY A 272 14.07 -31.09 6.88
C GLY A 272 13.32 -31.71 5.72
N GLU A 273 12.00 -31.79 5.87
CA GLU A 273 11.10 -32.29 4.82
C GLU A 273 11.03 -31.30 3.65
N ILE A 274 11.40 -31.76 2.45
CA ILE A 274 11.36 -31.00 1.21
C ILE A 274 10.00 -31.21 0.54
N LYS A 275 9.31 -30.13 0.21
CA LYS A 275 8.04 -30.17 -0.53
C LYS A 275 8.26 -30.27 -2.03
N ASN A 276 9.25 -29.53 -2.53
CA ASN A 276 9.56 -29.47 -3.95
C ASN A 276 11.06 -29.17 -4.14
N CYS A 277 11.71 -29.87 -5.07
CA CYS A 277 13.08 -29.61 -5.49
C CYS A 277 13.11 -29.65 -7.01
N GLU A 278 13.49 -28.55 -7.65
CA GLU A 278 13.52 -28.47 -9.11
C GLU A 278 14.81 -27.79 -9.60
N ILE A 279 15.58 -28.50 -10.43
CA ILE A 279 16.69 -27.93 -11.19
C ILE A 279 16.14 -27.34 -12.47
N VAL A 280 16.44 -26.07 -12.72
CA VAL A 280 15.96 -25.41 -13.94
C VAL A 280 16.85 -25.80 -15.11
N ARG A 281 16.23 -26.27 -16.19
CA ARG A 281 16.88 -26.72 -17.42
C ARG A 281 16.42 -25.86 -18.60
N ASP A 282 17.26 -25.70 -19.61
CA ASP A 282 16.87 -25.01 -20.84
C ASP A 282 15.76 -25.82 -21.55
N LYS A 283 14.65 -25.14 -21.87
CA LYS A 283 13.47 -25.73 -22.54
C LYS A 283 13.79 -26.29 -23.92
N LYS A 284 14.87 -25.84 -24.57
CA LYS A 284 15.24 -26.27 -25.93
C LYS A 284 16.30 -27.38 -25.95
N THR A 285 17.32 -27.29 -25.08
CA THR A 285 18.44 -28.24 -25.09
C THR A 285 18.34 -29.28 -23.99
N GLY A 286 17.54 -29.05 -22.95
CA GLY A 286 17.44 -29.92 -21.78
C GLY A 286 18.65 -29.84 -20.85
N ASP A 287 19.62 -28.97 -21.15
CA ASP A 287 20.82 -28.78 -20.33
C ASP A 287 20.47 -28.06 -19.02
N SER A 288 21.09 -28.50 -17.94
CA SER A 288 20.94 -27.87 -16.62
C SER A 288 21.53 -26.45 -16.63
N LEU A 289 20.72 -25.45 -16.26
CA LEU A 289 21.18 -24.06 -16.14
C LEU A 289 22.03 -23.82 -14.88
N CYS A 290 22.42 -24.90 -14.19
CA CYS A 290 23.31 -24.91 -13.02
C CYS A 290 22.75 -24.14 -11.81
N TYR A 291 21.43 -24.02 -11.70
CA TYR A 291 20.73 -23.53 -10.52
C TYR A 291 19.43 -24.30 -10.25
N ALA A 292 19.01 -24.30 -8.99
CA ALA A 292 17.85 -25.04 -8.48
C ALA A 292 17.06 -24.23 -7.45
N PHE A 293 15.80 -24.58 -7.31
CA PHE A 293 14.92 -24.06 -6.25
C PHE A 293 14.49 -25.21 -5.34
N ILE A 294 14.61 -24.99 -4.03
CA ILE A 294 14.25 -25.98 -3.00
C ILE A 294 13.22 -25.34 -2.08
N GLU A 295 12.04 -25.94 -1.99
CA GLU A 295 10.95 -25.54 -1.10
C GLU A 295 10.92 -26.46 0.13
N PHE A 296 11.11 -25.88 1.31
CA PHE A 296 11.01 -26.58 2.59
C PHE A 296 9.60 -26.50 3.18
N ALA A 297 9.25 -27.50 4.00
CA ALA A 297 7.99 -27.48 4.75
C ALA A 297 7.96 -26.41 5.84
N SER A 298 9.09 -26.11 6.47
CA SER A 298 9.24 -25.14 7.57
C SER A 298 10.38 -24.15 7.30
N LYS A 299 10.22 -22.92 7.79
CA LYS A 299 11.23 -21.84 7.72
C LYS A 299 12.50 -22.20 8.51
N GLU A 300 12.35 -22.86 9.66
CA GLU A 300 13.48 -23.21 10.53
C GLU A 300 14.49 -24.12 9.83
N PHE A 301 14.00 -25.08 9.03
CA PHE A 301 14.85 -25.99 8.25
C PHE A 301 15.52 -25.29 7.07
N CYS A 302 14.86 -24.28 6.50
CA CYS A 302 15.37 -23.44 5.41
C CYS A 302 16.60 -22.64 5.88
N GLU A 303 16.52 -22.01 7.06
CA GLU A 303 17.61 -21.26 7.68
C GLU A 303 18.79 -22.18 8.04
N GLU A 304 18.52 -23.34 8.63
CA GLU A 304 19.57 -24.30 8.99
C GLU A 304 20.32 -24.83 7.76
N ALA A 305 19.58 -25.13 6.68
CA ALA A 305 20.16 -25.55 5.41
C ALA A 305 21.01 -24.43 4.78
N TYR A 306 20.56 -23.18 4.80
CA TYR A 306 21.32 -22.03 4.30
C TYR A 306 22.68 -21.90 5.00
N PHE A 307 22.70 -21.89 6.34
CA PHE A 307 23.96 -21.73 7.08
C PHE A 307 24.93 -22.89 6.92
N LYS A 308 24.43 -24.12 6.72
CA LYS A 308 25.26 -25.32 6.65
C LYS A 308 25.70 -25.71 5.24
N MET A 309 24.94 -25.33 4.22
CA MET A 309 25.18 -25.73 2.82
C MET A 309 25.91 -24.66 2.00
N GLU A 310 26.10 -23.46 2.54
CA GLU A 310 26.86 -22.41 1.87
C GLU A 310 28.32 -22.83 1.64
N ASN A 311 28.80 -22.70 0.39
CA ASN A 311 30.15 -23.07 -0.04
C ASN A 311 30.53 -24.56 0.13
N VAL A 312 29.55 -25.45 0.29
CA VAL A 312 29.78 -26.91 0.32
C VAL A 312 30.17 -27.41 -1.07
N LEU A 313 31.05 -28.42 -1.10
CA LEU A 313 31.52 -29.03 -2.34
C LEU A 313 30.60 -30.19 -2.73
N ILE A 314 29.92 -30.06 -3.87
CA ILE A 314 29.08 -31.07 -4.50
C ILE A 314 29.61 -31.28 -5.92
N ASP A 315 29.90 -32.54 -6.29
CA ASP A 315 30.39 -32.93 -7.62
C ASP A 315 31.54 -32.04 -8.14
N ASP A 316 32.57 -31.82 -7.30
CA ASP A 316 33.74 -30.98 -7.59
C ASP A 316 33.45 -29.48 -7.82
N ARG A 317 32.26 -28.99 -7.48
CA ARG A 317 31.92 -27.56 -7.47
C ARG A 317 31.44 -27.10 -6.11
N ARG A 318 31.82 -25.87 -5.74
CA ARG A 318 31.28 -25.19 -4.56
C ARG A 318 29.95 -24.55 -4.90
N ILE A 319 28.91 -24.98 -4.22
CA ILE A 319 27.56 -24.42 -4.39
C ILE A 319 27.43 -23.12 -3.60
N HIS A 320 26.51 -22.27 -4.03
CA HIS A 320 26.11 -21.07 -3.30
C HIS A 320 24.60 -21.13 -3.06
N VAL A 321 24.19 -20.93 -1.82
CA VAL A 321 22.81 -21.02 -1.36
C VAL A 321 22.37 -19.64 -0.90
N ASP A 322 21.19 -19.19 -1.34
CA ASP A 322 20.61 -17.90 -0.97
C ASP A 322 19.09 -18.02 -0.77
N PHE A 323 18.48 -17.08 -0.06
CA PHE A 323 17.02 -17.01 0.06
C PHE A 323 16.44 -16.50 -1.26
N SER A 324 15.38 -17.17 -1.73
CA SER A 324 14.77 -16.81 -3.00
C SER A 324 13.95 -15.51 -2.87
N GLN A 325 14.52 -14.38 -3.28
CA GLN A 325 13.86 -13.07 -3.21
C GLN A 325 12.87 -12.80 -4.36
N SER A 326 12.85 -13.64 -5.41
CA SER A 326 12.23 -13.27 -6.69
C SER A 326 11.44 -14.39 -7.34
N VAL A 327 10.30 -14.79 -6.75
CA VAL A 327 9.42 -15.79 -7.41
C VAL A 327 7.92 -15.52 -7.26
N GLN A 328 7.44 -14.28 -7.35
CA GLN A 328 6.02 -14.06 -7.66
C GLN A 328 5.71 -14.33 -9.16
N LYS A 329 6.60 -13.96 -10.09
CA LYS A 329 6.34 -14.06 -11.54
C LYS A 329 6.41 -15.48 -12.11
N LEU A 330 7.30 -16.34 -11.61
CA LEU A 330 7.44 -17.72 -12.11
C LEU A 330 6.46 -18.69 -11.42
N HIS A 331 6.17 -18.48 -10.14
CA HIS A 331 5.22 -19.31 -9.39
C HIS A 331 3.78 -19.13 -9.89
N MET A 332 3.38 -17.91 -10.27
CA MET A 332 2.08 -17.66 -10.90
C MET A 332 1.96 -18.33 -12.27
N GLY A 333 3.03 -18.41 -13.06
CA GLY A 333 3.04 -19.16 -14.32
C GLY A 333 2.85 -20.66 -14.11
N TYR A 334 3.58 -21.23 -13.15
CA TYR A 334 3.53 -22.65 -12.80
C TYR A 334 2.19 -23.06 -12.17
N MET A 335 1.62 -22.22 -11.29
CA MET A 335 0.29 -22.41 -10.69
C MET A 335 -0.83 -22.27 -11.72
N ARG A 336 -0.67 -21.40 -12.73
CA ARG A 336 -1.62 -21.22 -13.83
C ARG A 336 -1.63 -22.41 -14.80
N GLU A 337 -0.48 -23.02 -15.07
CA GLU A 337 -0.38 -24.25 -15.87
C GLU A 337 -0.98 -25.47 -15.14
N ARG A 338 -0.80 -25.57 -13.82
CA ARG A 338 -1.47 -26.60 -12.99
C ARG A 338 -2.98 -26.39 -12.84
N ALA A 339 -3.42 -25.14 -12.68
CA ALA A 339 -4.85 -24.81 -12.63
C ALA A 339 -5.55 -25.08 -13.96
N ASN A 340 -4.86 -24.88 -15.09
CA ASN A 340 -5.41 -25.16 -16.42
C ASN A 340 -5.47 -26.66 -16.79
N GLN A 341 -4.73 -27.54 -16.10
CA GLN A 341 -4.89 -28.99 -16.26
C GLN A 341 -6.06 -29.55 -15.42
N VAL A 342 -6.59 -28.79 -14.47
CA VAL A 342 -7.73 -29.19 -13.62
C VAL A 342 -8.82 -28.12 -13.68
N SER A 343 -9.40 -27.89 -14.86
CA SER A 343 -10.69 -27.20 -14.96
C SER A 343 -11.36 -27.39 -16.32
N VAL A 344 -12.01 -28.53 -16.52
CA VAL A 344 -13.16 -28.63 -17.42
C VAL A 344 -14.25 -29.41 -16.70
N GLY A 345 -15.36 -28.74 -16.40
CA GLY A 345 -16.64 -29.36 -16.06
C GLY A 345 -16.86 -29.59 -14.58
N GLY A 346 -17.48 -28.60 -13.92
CA GLY A 346 -18.15 -28.82 -12.65
C GLY A 346 -19.43 -29.63 -12.86
N ASP A 347 -19.68 -30.60 -11.99
CA ASP A 347 -21.04 -31.06 -11.70
C ASP A 347 -21.15 -31.49 -10.23
N GLN A 348 -22.29 -31.10 -9.64
CA GLN A 348 -22.62 -31.24 -8.22
C GLN A 348 -23.05 -32.67 -7.89
N LYS A 349 -22.30 -33.29 -6.98
CA LYS A 349 -22.58 -34.44 -6.09
C LYS A 349 -21.39 -35.41 -6.17
N LEU A 350 -20.67 -35.59 -5.07
CA LEU A 350 -19.97 -36.84 -4.71
C LEU A 350 -19.41 -36.70 -3.28
N GLU A 351 -19.74 -37.67 -2.42
CA GLU A 351 -19.27 -37.77 -1.03
C GLU A 351 -17.78 -38.14 -0.93
N PRO A 352 -17.10 -37.83 0.20
CA PRO A 352 -15.68 -38.07 0.33
C PRO A 352 -15.41 -39.53 0.73
N ARG A 353 -14.63 -40.26 -0.07
CA ARG A 353 -13.97 -41.46 0.46
C ARG A 353 -12.66 -41.84 -0.22
N ARG A 354 -11.61 -41.80 0.61
CA ARG A 354 -10.52 -42.78 0.80
C ARG A 354 -10.09 -43.62 -0.43
N GLN A 355 -8.90 -43.28 -0.92
CA GLN A 355 -7.69 -44.14 -0.97
C GLN A 355 -7.81 -45.55 -1.57
N TYR A 356 -7.23 -45.76 -2.76
CA TYR A 356 -6.63 -47.02 -3.25
C TYR A 356 -5.53 -46.64 -4.27
N ARG A 357 -4.24 -46.98 -4.12
CA ARG A 357 -3.50 -48.26 -4.10
C ARG A 357 -3.18 -48.83 -5.51
N LYS A 358 -1.87 -49.07 -5.70
CA LYS A 358 -1.12 -49.90 -6.68
C LYS A 358 -1.89 -50.89 -7.58
N TYR A 359 -1.38 -51.00 -8.81
CA TYR A 359 -1.53 -52.02 -9.86
C TYR A 359 -1.67 -53.48 -9.38
N ASP A 360 -2.53 -54.30 -10.02
CA ASP A 360 -2.10 -55.33 -11.01
C ASP A 360 -3.24 -56.24 -11.55
N GLU A 361 -2.99 -56.75 -12.77
CA GLU A 361 -3.40 -58.00 -13.45
C GLU A 361 -4.82 -58.64 -13.39
N LYS A 362 -5.27 -59.03 -14.60
CA LYS A 362 -6.04 -60.24 -15.00
C LYS A 362 -7.38 -60.58 -14.32
N GLY A 363 -8.43 -60.63 -15.15
CA GLY A 363 -9.31 -61.81 -15.26
C GLY A 363 -10.63 -61.83 -14.46
N ASP A 364 -11.71 -61.93 -15.23
CA ASP A 364 -12.97 -62.67 -14.98
C ASP A 364 -14.00 -62.24 -13.91
N LYS A 365 -15.14 -61.77 -14.46
CA LYS A 365 -16.53 -62.31 -14.31
C LYS A 365 -17.48 -61.88 -13.17
N TYR A 366 -18.61 -61.33 -13.65
CA TYR A 366 -20.04 -61.44 -13.22
C TYR A 366 -20.44 -60.93 -11.82
N SER A 367 -21.65 -60.41 -11.54
CA SER A 367 -22.90 -60.16 -12.28
C SER A 367 -23.82 -59.29 -11.41
N MET A 368 -24.73 -58.54 -12.05
CA MET A 368 -25.82 -57.76 -11.44
C MET A 368 -26.90 -58.63 -10.76
N VAL A 369 -27.77 -58.02 -9.94
CA VAL A 369 -29.27 -58.00 -10.05
C VAL A 369 -29.93 -57.42 -8.76
N PHE A 370 -30.65 -56.29 -8.93
CA PHE A 370 -32.02 -55.88 -8.45
C PHE A 370 -32.62 -56.48 -7.15
N ASP A 371 -33.52 -55.88 -6.35
CA ASP A 371 -34.43 -54.71 -6.40
C ASP A 371 -35.03 -54.47 -4.97
N LYS A 372 -35.73 -53.33 -4.82
CA LYS A 372 -36.97 -53.08 -4.03
C LYS A 372 -37.02 -53.10 -2.48
N SER A 373 -37.19 -51.87 -1.97
CA SER A 373 -38.31 -51.40 -1.10
C SER A 373 -38.40 -51.81 0.38
N THR A 374 -38.95 -50.88 1.19
CA THR A 374 -39.44 -51.01 2.60
C THR A 374 -38.34 -50.94 3.68
N LEU A 375 -38.41 -50.28 4.86
CA LEU A 375 -39.44 -49.73 5.77
C LEU A 375 -38.83 -48.52 6.54
N LYS A 376 -39.53 -47.40 6.75
CA LYS A 376 -40.41 -47.04 7.90
C LYS A 376 -39.78 -47.00 9.32
N SER A 377 -39.66 -45.77 9.83
CA SER A 377 -40.21 -45.24 11.11
C SER A 377 -39.47 -45.38 12.47
N LYS A 378 -39.44 -44.22 13.16
CA LYS A 378 -39.66 -43.92 14.61
C LYS A 378 -38.49 -43.99 15.63
N ASN A 379 -38.21 -42.83 16.26
CA ASN A 379 -38.47 -42.44 17.69
C ASN A 379 -38.23 -43.54 18.77
N LYS A 380 -37.70 -43.33 20.00
CA LYS A 380 -37.57 -42.18 20.91
C LYS A 380 -37.03 -42.68 22.30
N TYR A 381 -36.39 -41.80 23.09
CA TYR A 381 -36.24 -41.74 24.58
C TYR A 381 -35.48 -42.86 25.36
N TYR A 382 -34.88 -42.72 26.56
CA TYR A 382 -34.80 -41.77 27.71
C TYR A 382 -33.33 -41.79 28.25
N MET A 383 -32.68 -40.71 28.75
CA MET A 383 -32.62 -40.26 30.18
C MET A 383 -32.35 -41.43 31.17
N LEU A 384 -31.35 -41.47 32.06
CA LEU A 384 -30.90 -40.49 33.07
C LEU A 384 -29.70 -41.05 33.90
N PHE A 385 -28.98 -40.13 34.59
CA PHE A 385 -28.14 -40.28 35.81
C PHE A 385 -26.75 -40.96 35.71
N PHE A 386 -25.63 -40.52 36.32
CA PHE A 386 -25.24 -39.55 37.36
C PHE A 386 -23.85 -38.94 36.95
N SER A 387 -23.64 -37.62 36.89
CA SER A 387 -23.03 -36.76 37.94
C SER A 387 -21.71 -37.25 38.56
N SER A 388 -20.59 -36.57 38.23
CA SER A 388 -19.74 -35.94 39.26
C SER A 388 -18.69 -34.96 38.69
N PHE A 389 -18.53 -33.88 39.43
CA PHE A 389 -17.45 -32.88 39.51
C PHE A 389 -17.37 -31.70 38.52
N TYR A 390 -17.74 -30.54 39.08
CA TYR A 390 -17.50 -29.18 38.62
C TYR A 390 -16.85 -28.40 39.79
N TYR A 391 -16.29 -27.23 39.45
CA TYR A 391 -15.75 -26.14 40.31
C TYR A 391 -14.32 -26.35 40.87
N MET A 392 -13.44 -25.34 40.90
CA MET A 392 -13.70 -23.89 40.98
C MET A 392 -12.52 -23.03 40.46
N LEU A 393 -12.88 -21.90 39.85
CA LEU A 393 -12.04 -20.73 39.56
C LEU A 393 -12.21 -19.73 40.74
N PHE A 394 -11.17 -18.92 41.01
CA PHE A 394 -11.05 -17.81 41.98
C PHE A 394 -10.68 -18.16 43.44
N PHE A 395 -9.45 -17.81 43.87
CA PHE A 395 -9.14 -16.91 45.01
C PHE A 395 -7.61 -16.70 45.20
N GLY A 396 -7.17 -15.45 45.38
CA GLY A 396 -5.88 -15.03 46.00
C GLY A 396 -4.64 -15.13 45.10
N ALA A 397 -3.96 -14.07 44.62
CA ALA A 397 -3.57 -12.83 45.30
C ALA A 397 -3.10 -13.09 46.74
N ILE A 398 -1.83 -13.48 46.89
CA ILE A 398 -0.88 -13.20 47.99
C ILE A 398 0.38 -14.04 47.72
N VAL A 399 1.56 -13.44 47.92
CA VAL A 399 2.93 -14.00 47.79
C VAL A 399 3.55 -13.97 46.38
N TYR A 400 3.93 -12.79 45.90
CA TYR A 400 5.28 -12.51 45.39
C TYR A 400 5.54 -11.01 45.56
N SER A 401 5.64 -10.60 46.82
CA SER A 401 6.12 -9.29 47.27
C SER A 401 6.80 -9.45 48.62
N VAL A 402 7.76 -10.37 48.72
CA VAL A 402 8.77 -10.47 49.81
C VAL A 402 9.96 -11.29 49.30
N VAL A 403 10.73 -10.80 48.32
CA VAL A 403 12.18 -11.05 48.13
C VAL A 403 12.68 -9.98 47.15
N THR A 404 12.77 -8.73 47.60
CA THR A 404 13.65 -7.66 47.07
C THR A 404 13.58 -6.42 47.99
N ASP A 405 13.27 -6.61 49.27
CA ASP A 405 13.53 -5.61 50.32
C ASP A 405 14.72 -6.11 51.14
N GLY A 406 15.92 -5.87 50.63
CA GLY A 406 17.14 -6.32 51.27
C GLY A 406 18.37 -6.01 50.44
N LEU A 407 18.51 -4.76 49.98
CA LEU A 407 19.79 -4.22 49.51
C LEU A 407 19.75 -2.69 49.38
N ILE A 408 19.26 -1.98 50.41
CA ILE A 408 19.55 -0.55 50.62
C ILE A 408 19.69 -0.31 52.14
N ASN A 409 20.93 -0.13 52.60
CA ASN A 409 21.41 0.54 53.84
C ASN A 409 22.38 -0.27 54.74
N GLU A 410 23.67 -0.23 54.39
CA GLU A 410 24.79 0.10 55.30
C GLU A 410 25.55 1.21 54.54
N LEU A 411 25.58 2.50 54.89
CA LEU A 411 25.95 3.20 56.11
C LEU A 411 27.30 2.76 56.72
N THR A 412 28.25 3.71 56.61
CA THR A 412 29.37 3.96 57.54
C THR A 412 30.46 2.92 57.66
N ILE A 413 31.64 3.22 57.08
CA ILE A 413 32.84 3.74 57.76
C ILE A 413 33.63 4.59 56.77
#